data_AF-A0A2M8RZN2-F1
#
_entry.id   AF-A0A2M8RZN2-F1
#
_cell.length_a   1.000
_cell.length_b   1.000
_cell.length_c   1.000
_cell.angle_alpha   90.00
_cell.angle_beta   90.00
_cell.angle_gamma   90.00
#
_symmetry.space_group_name_H-M   'P 1'
#
loop_
_entity.id
_entity.type
_entity.pdbx_description
1 polymer ?
#
loop_
_entity_poly.entity_id
_entity_poly.type
_entity_poly.pdbx_seq_one_letter_code
_entity_poly.pdbx_strand_id
1 'polypeptide(L)'
;MNRGLFSFITSNDFYKKLDKKWVITLDKYHKFWFDLIVNYKQLGDDINTKDLIVNKLRNIEEEVRSHLDKRFIYFICSRKKVRFNLKKKPWTNPLTKYTYIHLLIGRDRIKKRIKVKFIDANSSKSPKIKLNEKFIFIFYENGNTETVPIHEFLDLAKINLGICSNVEYVGYTNEPSRRPTNKSHAGLADILYKISNEDNDFLIYFNTFCVRAMQIESALGINIVAENGLINEINADKEGKIIEKCFISYFDSNLQDNNKKSEEGSLKNNLFMLKSEFNISKIDVYYNQINETDYTLFSSNSVRAMNEHYFSVSLIDDNVVIKRNIKPLISNE
;
A
#
# COMPACT_ATOMS: atom_id res chain seq x y z
N MET A 1 -17.98 9.31 11.49
CA MET A 1 -19.10 8.38 11.22
C MET A 1 -18.68 7.02 11.73
N ASN A 2 -19.53 6.33 12.50
CA ASN A 2 -19.18 5.07 13.16
C ASN A 2 -19.58 3.87 12.31
N ARG A 3 -18.84 2.76 12.45
CA ARG A 3 -19.17 1.50 11.79
C ARG A 3 -20.56 1.01 12.22
N GLY A 4 -21.40 0.59 11.27
CA GLY A 4 -22.75 0.06 11.56
C GLY A 4 -23.84 1.11 11.80
N LEU A 5 -23.59 2.39 11.48
CA LEU A 5 -24.58 3.48 11.55
C LEU A 5 -25.91 3.15 10.84
N PHE A 6 -25.85 2.38 9.74
CA PHE A 6 -27.00 1.97 8.95
C PHE A 6 -27.26 0.44 9.02
N SER A 7 -26.96 -0.17 10.17
CA SER A 7 -27.14 -1.62 10.39
C SER A 7 -28.57 -2.12 10.19
N PHE A 8 -29.59 -1.25 10.32
CA PHE A 8 -30.98 -1.59 10.03
C PHE A 8 -31.20 -2.09 8.59
N ILE A 9 -30.36 -1.66 7.62
CA ILE A 9 -30.42 -2.12 6.22
C ILE A 9 -30.22 -3.64 6.15
N THR A 10 -29.30 -4.19 6.95
CA THR A 10 -28.98 -5.62 6.96
C THR A 10 -30.13 -6.49 7.48
N SER A 11 -31.06 -5.89 8.24
CA SER A 11 -32.23 -6.57 8.78
C SER A 11 -33.40 -6.61 7.79
N ASN A 12 -33.36 -5.82 6.72
CA ASN A 12 -34.40 -5.76 5.71
C ASN A 12 -34.36 -6.99 4.78
N ASP A 13 -35.48 -7.71 4.67
CA ASP A 13 -35.57 -8.95 3.87
C ASP A 13 -35.38 -8.72 2.37
N PHE A 14 -35.72 -7.53 1.86
CA PHE A 14 -35.43 -7.17 0.47
C PHE A 14 -33.91 -7.14 0.25
N TYR A 15 -33.16 -6.46 1.11
CA TYR A 15 -31.70 -6.38 1.02
C TYR A 15 -31.01 -7.75 1.12
N LYS A 16 -31.45 -8.59 2.07
CA LYS A 16 -30.91 -9.95 2.26
C LYS A 16 -31.06 -10.81 1.00
N LYS A 17 -32.17 -10.67 0.28
CA LYS A 17 -32.47 -11.45 -0.94
C LYS A 17 -31.78 -10.95 -2.20
N LEU A 18 -31.17 -9.76 -2.19
CA LEU A 18 -30.43 -9.25 -3.34
C LEU A 18 -29.24 -10.14 -3.66
N ASP A 19 -29.06 -10.50 -4.93
CA ASP A 19 -27.79 -11.05 -5.41
C ASP A 19 -26.79 -9.90 -5.55
N LYS A 20 -25.70 -10.03 -4.81
CA LYS A 20 -24.74 -8.97 -4.59
C LYS A 20 -23.35 -9.42 -5.03
N LYS A 21 -22.53 -8.43 -5.35
CA LYS A 21 -21.08 -8.56 -5.40
C LYS A 21 -20.44 -7.58 -4.43
N TRP A 22 -19.27 -7.94 -3.93
CA TRP A 22 -18.40 -6.99 -3.26
C TRP A 22 -17.54 -6.25 -4.26
N VAL A 23 -17.40 -4.95 -4.06
CA VAL A 23 -16.48 -4.06 -4.77
C VAL A 23 -15.56 -3.44 -3.75
N ILE A 24 -14.29 -3.84 -3.80
CA ILE A 24 -13.23 -3.41 -2.89
C ILE A 24 -12.39 -2.36 -3.60
N THR A 25 -12.35 -1.14 -3.07
CA THR A 25 -11.52 -0.05 -3.59
C THR A 25 -10.50 0.38 -2.54
N LEU A 26 -9.28 0.71 -2.94
CA LEU A 26 -8.30 1.34 -2.05
C LEU A 26 -8.88 2.64 -1.48
N ASP A 27 -8.80 2.81 -0.16
CA ASP A 27 -9.21 4.03 0.53
C ASP A 27 -7.99 4.92 0.79
N LYS A 28 -7.03 4.39 1.57
CA LYS A 28 -5.79 5.08 1.90
C LYS A 28 -4.65 4.08 1.98
N TYR A 29 -3.42 4.54 1.74
CA TYR A 29 -2.23 3.75 2.03
C TYR A 29 -1.16 4.60 2.73
N HIS A 30 -0.31 3.92 3.48
CA HIS A 30 0.84 4.52 4.15
C HIS A 30 2.07 3.68 3.90
N LYS A 31 3.13 4.31 3.40
CA LYS A 31 4.39 3.68 3.01
C LYS A 31 5.48 4.00 4.02
N PHE A 32 6.25 2.99 4.40
CA PHE A 32 7.38 3.12 5.31
C PHE A 32 8.59 2.37 4.80
N TRP A 33 9.76 2.98 4.94
CA TRP A 33 11.01 2.33 4.62
C TRP A 33 11.51 1.55 5.83
N PHE A 34 11.58 0.23 5.69
CA PHE A 34 11.87 -0.68 6.78
C PHE A 34 13.25 -0.45 7.42
N ASP A 35 14.23 -0.05 6.62
CA ASP A 35 15.58 0.24 7.10
C ASP A 35 15.61 1.37 8.15
N LEU A 36 14.68 2.33 8.08
CA LEU A 36 14.56 3.39 9.08
C LEU A 36 13.95 2.93 10.41
N ILE A 37 13.39 1.72 10.45
CA ILE A 37 12.83 1.10 11.66
C ILE A 37 13.90 0.25 12.34
N VAL A 38 14.69 -0.50 11.56
CA VAL A 38 15.75 -1.38 12.07
C VAL A 38 17.02 -0.60 12.41
N ASN A 39 17.44 0.27 11.51
CA ASN A 39 18.65 1.07 11.65
C ASN A 39 18.25 2.51 12.01
N TYR A 40 17.75 2.68 13.24
CA TYR A 40 16.98 3.88 13.62
C TYR A 40 17.81 5.10 14.05
N LYS A 41 19.12 4.94 14.26
CA LYS A 41 20.06 6.01 14.68
C LYS A 41 20.80 6.69 13.51
N GLN A 42 20.15 6.84 12.35
CA GLN A 42 20.81 7.33 11.14
C GLN A 42 20.96 8.85 11.06
N LEU A 43 20.27 9.60 11.92
CA LEU A 43 20.25 11.06 11.93
C LEU A 43 20.98 11.66 13.15
N GLY A 44 21.73 10.84 13.90
CA GLY A 44 22.35 11.20 15.18
C GLY A 44 21.71 10.45 16.34
N ASP A 45 22.31 10.56 17.53
CA ASP A 45 21.83 9.85 18.73
C ASP A 45 20.49 10.40 19.25
N ASP A 46 20.18 11.66 18.97
CA ASP A 46 18.97 12.34 19.49
C ASP A 46 17.71 12.13 18.63
N ILE A 47 17.85 11.62 17.40
CA ILE A 47 16.73 11.43 16.47
C ILE A 47 16.55 9.94 16.19
N ASN A 48 15.53 9.36 16.83
CA ASN A 48 15.12 7.98 16.64
C ASN A 48 14.06 7.88 15.53
N THR A 49 14.45 7.48 14.31
CA THR A 49 13.51 7.37 13.18
C THR A 49 12.45 6.30 13.38
N LYS A 50 12.72 5.28 14.20
CA LYS A 50 11.73 4.25 14.54
C LYS A 50 10.58 4.85 15.34
N ASP A 51 10.87 5.69 16.33
CA ASP A 51 9.83 6.30 17.18
C ASP A 51 8.95 7.23 16.36
N LEU A 52 9.53 8.01 15.43
CA LEU A 52 8.78 8.83 14.49
C LEU A 52 7.80 8.00 13.64
N ILE A 53 8.26 6.87 13.11
CA ILE A 53 7.43 5.96 12.31
C ILE A 53 6.34 5.32 13.18
N VAL A 54 6.68 4.83 14.36
CA VAL A 54 5.72 4.18 15.29
C VAL A 54 4.64 5.17 15.73
N ASN A 55 5.01 6.42 16.06
CA ASN A 55 4.05 7.45 16.42
C ASN A 55 3.13 7.81 15.26
N LYS A 56 3.67 7.93 14.03
CA LYS A 56 2.86 8.12 12.82
C LYS A 56 1.86 6.97 12.64
N LEU A 57 2.28 5.73 12.83
CA LEU A 57 1.41 4.54 12.75
C LEU A 57 0.34 4.51 13.84
N ARG A 58 0.66 4.94 15.07
CA ARG A 58 -0.33 5.06 16.16
C ARG A 58 -1.41 6.09 15.82
N ASN A 59 -1.03 7.26 15.31
CA ASN A 59 -1.99 8.28 14.91
C ASN A 59 -2.92 7.78 13.78
N ILE A 60 -2.38 7.02 12.82
CA ILE A 60 -3.16 6.39 11.75
C ILE A 60 -4.11 5.32 12.31
N GLU A 61 -3.65 4.51 13.27
CA GLU A 61 -4.43 3.49 13.95
C GLU A 61 -5.63 4.11 14.71
N GLU A 62 -5.39 5.23 15.40
CA GLU A 62 -6.43 6.01 16.08
C GLU A 62 -7.42 6.66 15.11
N GLU A 63 -6.94 7.23 13.99
CA GLU A 63 -7.78 7.77 12.91
C GLU A 63 -8.73 6.69 12.38
N VAL A 64 -8.23 5.49 12.08
CA VAL A 64 -9.05 4.39 11.56
C VAL A 64 -10.04 3.87 12.60
N ARG A 65 -9.63 3.73 13.86
CA ARG A 65 -10.52 3.26 14.94
C ARG A 65 -11.63 4.24 15.28
N SER A 66 -11.37 5.54 15.20
CA SER A 66 -12.33 6.61 15.57
C SER A 66 -13.38 6.91 14.49
N HIS A 67 -13.19 6.41 13.26
CA HIS A 67 -14.12 6.59 12.16
C HIS A 67 -14.84 5.26 11.83
N LEU A 68 -14.44 4.61 10.73
CA LEU A 68 -14.94 3.31 10.33
C LEU A 68 -13.88 2.28 10.70
N ASP A 69 -14.12 1.49 11.75
CA ASP A 69 -13.20 0.41 12.14
C ASP A 69 -12.95 -0.50 10.93
N LYS A 70 -11.69 -0.54 10.50
CA LYS A 70 -11.18 -1.28 9.35
C LYS A 70 -9.95 -2.06 9.80
N ARG A 71 -9.55 -3.04 8.99
CA ARG A 71 -8.26 -3.73 9.15
C ARG A 71 -7.31 -3.20 8.09
N PHE A 72 -6.05 -3.07 8.48
CA PHE A 72 -4.98 -2.76 7.54
C PHE A 72 -4.57 -4.04 6.82
N ILE A 73 -4.53 -4.00 5.50
CA ILE A 73 -3.86 -5.02 4.70
C ILE A 73 -2.49 -4.47 4.36
N TYR A 74 -1.45 -5.13 4.83
CA TYR A 74 -0.10 -4.68 4.63
C TYR A 74 0.64 -5.50 3.58
N PHE A 75 1.41 -4.81 2.75
CA PHE A 75 2.32 -5.42 1.78
C PHE A 75 3.75 -5.17 2.24
N ILE A 76 4.56 -6.22 2.30
CA ILE A 76 6.01 -6.08 2.39
C ILE A 76 6.55 -6.24 0.97
N CYS A 77 7.22 -5.21 0.50
CA CYS A 77 7.73 -5.14 -0.86
C CYS A 77 9.25 -5.05 -0.88
N SER A 78 9.89 -5.77 -1.79
CA SER A 78 11.26 -5.52 -2.17
C SER A 78 11.30 -4.53 -3.34
N ARG A 79 12.35 -3.72 -3.44
CA ARG A 79 12.62 -2.89 -4.62
C ARG A 79 14.11 -2.66 -4.75
N LYS A 80 14.59 -2.40 -5.98
CA LYS A 80 16.01 -2.08 -6.20
C LYS A 80 16.44 -0.94 -5.28
N LYS A 81 17.58 -1.15 -4.63
CA LYS A 81 18.15 -0.23 -3.66
C LYS A 81 18.48 1.10 -4.32
N VAL A 82 18.20 2.22 -3.65
CA VAL A 82 18.56 3.55 -4.15
C VAL A 82 19.29 4.35 -3.09
N ARG A 83 20.45 4.92 -3.43
CA ARG A 83 21.22 5.80 -2.53
C ARG A 83 21.63 7.08 -3.24
N PHE A 84 21.82 8.15 -2.48
CA PHE A 84 22.46 9.35 -3.00
C PHE A 84 23.94 9.09 -3.29
N ASN A 85 24.42 9.56 -4.43
CA ASN A 85 25.82 9.44 -4.81
C ASN A 85 26.66 10.57 -4.20
N LEU A 86 27.30 10.29 -3.07
CA LEU A 86 28.11 11.27 -2.35
C LEU A 86 29.41 11.67 -3.06
N LYS A 87 29.84 10.92 -4.09
CA LYS A 87 31.03 11.27 -4.90
C LYS A 87 30.78 12.47 -5.82
N LYS A 88 29.52 12.88 -6.02
CA LYS A 88 29.16 14.06 -6.82
C LYS A 88 28.23 14.97 -6.03
N LYS A 89 28.71 16.18 -5.71
CA LYS A 89 27.91 17.18 -5.00
C LYS A 89 26.71 17.60 -5.85
N PRO A 90 25.53 17.82 -5.23
CA PRO A 90 24.44 18.52 -5.91
C PRO A 90 24.88 19.88 -6.40
N TRP A 91 24.35 20.30 -7.54
CA TRP A 91 24.57 21.64 -8.05
C TRP A 91 23.29 22.18 -8.66
N THR A 92 23.10 23.48 -8.56
CA THR A 92 21.90 24.15 -9.07
C THR A 92 22.28 25.02 -10.25
N ASN A 93 21.55 24.88 -11.36
CA ASN A 93 21.69 25.76 -12.50
C ASN A 93 21.08 27.13 -12.14
N PRO A 94 21.86 28.23 -12.18
CA PRO A 94 21.39 29.55 -11.76
C PRO A 94 20.30 30.13 -12.67
N LEU A 95 20.25 29.71 -13.94
CA LEU A 95 19.27 30.16 -14.92
C LEU A 95 17.96 29.40 -14.79
N THR A 96 18.01 28.06 -14.85
CA THR A 96 16.80 27.23 -14.85
C THR A 96 16.28 26.93 -13.43
N LYS A 97 17.07 27.24 -12.40
CA LYS A 97 16.83 26.89 -10.99
C LYS A 97 16.66 25.39 -10.71
N TYR A 98 17.07 24.54 -11.65
CA TYR A 98 17.06 23.09 -11.44
C TYR A 98 18.30 22.68 -10.66
N THR A 99 18.08 21.94 -9.58
CA THR A 99 19.14 21.22 -8.88
C THR A 99 19.29 19.83 -9.50
N TYR A 100 20.52 19.50 -9.86
CA TYR A 100 20.89 18.16 -10.31
C TYR A 100 21.44 17.36 -9.14
N ILE A 101 20.85 16.18 -8.91
CA ILE A 101 21.27 15.24 -7.87
C ILE A 101 21.63 13.91 -8.52
N HIS A 102 22.67 13.25 -8.02
CA HIS A 102 23.16 11.97 -8.52
C HIS A 102 22.77 10.85 -7.57
N LEU A 103 22.30 9.74 -8.13
CA LEU A 103 21.86 8.54 -7.42
C LEU A 103 22.68 7.33 -7.86
N LEU A 104 22.70 6.31 -6.99
CA LEU A 104 23.21 4.96 -7.26
C LEU A 104 22.05 3.98 -7.10
N ILE A 105 21.89 3.06 -8.06
CA ILE A 105 20.79 2.08 -8.10
C ILE A 105 21.35 0.66 -8.06
N GLY A 106 20.79 -0.17 -7.18
CA GLY A 106 21.10 -1.61 -7.03
C GLY A 106 22.50 -1.88 -6.50
N ARG A 107 22.85 -3.18 -6.44
CA ARG A 107 24.19 -3.66 -6.07
C ARG A 107 25.27 -3.10 -7.00
N ASP A 108 24.98 -3.04 -8.30
CA ASP A 108 25.93 -2.59 -9.33
C ASP A 108 26.18 -1.07 -9.32
N ARG A 109 25.47 -0.32 -8.45
CA ARG A 109 25.61 1.13 -8.28
C ARG A 109 25.47 1.90 -9.59
N ILE A 110 24.48 1.51 -10.39
CA ILE A 110 24.16 2.18 -11.67
C ILE A 110 23.90 3.66 -11.39
N LYS A 111 24.66 4.53 -12.05
CA LYS A 111 24.61 5.99 -11.83
C LYS A 111 23.42 6.57 -12.57
N LYS A 112 22.52 7.25 -11.84
CA LYS A 112 21.42 8.03 -12.42
C LYS A 112 21.55 9.49 -12.02
N ARG A 113 21.17 10.42 -12.90
CA ARG A 113 21.04 11.84 -12.59
C ARG A 113 19.56 12.21 -12.63
N ILE A 114 19.10 12.90 -11.60
CA ILE A 114 17.76 13.46 -11.50
C ILE A 114 17.85 14.99 -11.49
N LYS A 115 16.77 15.67 -11.90
CA LYS A 115 16.63 17.12 -11.84
C LYS A 115 15.41 17.47 -11.01
N VAL A 116 15.56 18.38 -10.07
CA VAL A 116 14.49 18.77 -9.13
C VAL A 116 14.49 20.28 -9.02
N LYS A 117 13.29 20.87 -8.96
CA LYS A 117 13.13 22.29 -8.66
C LYS A 117 12.61 22.39 -7.23
N PHE A 118 13.39 23.02 -6.36
CA PHE A 118 12.93 23.37 -5.03
C PHE A 118 12.21 24.71 -5.13
N ILE A 119 10.97 24.76 -4.67
CA ILE A 119 10.17 25.97 -4.66
C ILE A 119 10.20 26.49 -3.22
N ASP A 120 10.89 27.60 -3.00
CA ASP A 120 10.75 28.38 -1.78
C ASP A 120 9.71 29.47 -2.07
N ALA A 121 8.54 29.40 -1.43
CA ALA A 121 7.49 30.40 -1.62
C ALA A 121 7.94 31.81 -1.16
N ASN A 122 8.96 31.89 -0.32
CA ASN A 122 9.43 33.12 0.32
C ASN A 122 10.81 33.58 -0.18
N SER A 123 11.46 32.85 -1.12
CA SER A 123 12.78 33.23 -1.65
C SER A 123 12.95 32.94 -3.14
N SER A 124 13.68 33.83 -3.82
CA SER A 124 14.14 33.64 -5.20
C SER A 124 15.44 32.80 -5.30
N LYS A 125 16.07 32.48 -4.16
CA LYS A 125 17.31 31.71 -4.11
C LYS A 125 17.01 30.22 -3.95
N SER A 126 17.85 29.40 -4.57
CA SER A 126 17.75 27.95 -4.41
C SER A 126 18.31 27.52 -3.05
N PRO A 127 17.64 26.59 -2.34
CA PRO A 127 18.08 26.17 -1.03
C PRO A 127 19.44 25.48 -1.09
N LYS A 128 20.16 25.53 0.02
CA LYS A 128 21.39 24.76 0.18
C LYS A 128 21.03 23.30 0.43
N ILE A 129 21.75 22.38 -0.20
CA ILE A 129 21.47 20.95 -0.12
C ILE A 129 22.69 20.23 0.44
N LYS A 130 22.46 19.38 1.45
CA LYS A 130 23.41 18.35 1.89
C LYS A 130 22.77 16.98 1.72
N LEU A 131 23.62 15.97 1.51
CA LEU A 131 23.20 14.59 1.34
C LEU A 131 24.00 13.68 2.26
N ASN A 132 23.36 12.66 2.80
CA ASN A 132 24.04 11.40 3.13
C ASN A 132 23.47 10.30 2.20
N GLU A 133 23.85 9.04 2.38
CA GLU A 133 23.41 7.99 1.44
C GLU A 133 21.88 7.81 1.39
N LYS A 134 21.17 8.13 2.47
CA LYS A 134 19.75 7.79 2.68
C LYS A 134 18.84 9.01 2.83
N PHE A 135 19.39 10.20 3.07
CA PHE A 135 18.65 11.42 3.38
C PHE A 135 19.15 12.61 2.56
N ILE A 136 18.20 13.45 2.19
CA ILE A 136 18.44 14.80 1.70
C ILE A 136 18.10 15.80 2.81
N PHE A 137 18.98 16.77 3.00
CA PHE A 137 18.83 17.88 3.93
C PHE A 137 18.73 19.16 3.11
N ILE A 138 17.60 19.86 3.22
CA ILE A 138 17.29 21.07 2.47
C ILE A 138 17.26 22.23 3.46
N PHE A 139 18.13 23.21 3.27
CA PHE A 139 18.24 24.38 4.11
C PHE A 139 17.72 25.58 3.33
N TYR A 140 16.55 26.08 3.73
CA TYR A 140 15.90 27.25 3.15
C TYR A 140 16.47 28.55 3.75
N GLU A 141 16.30 29.67 3.06
CA GLU A 141 16.86 30.95 3.52
C GLU A 141 16.19 31.48 4.78
N ASN A 142 14.92 31.15 5.00
CA ASN A 142 14.16 31.54 6.18
C ASN A 142 14.58 30.79 7.46
N GLY A 143 15.63 29.96 7.40
CA GLY A 143 16.12 29.15 8.52
C GLY A 143 15.45 27.78 8.66
N ASN A 144 14.38 27.50 7.90
CA ASN A 144 13.74 26.19 7.91
C ASN A 144 14.68 25.13 7.34
N THR A 145 14.65 23.95 7.95
CA THR A 145 15.40 22.78 7.49
C THR A 145 14.46 21.61 7.33
N GLU A 146 14.50 20.96 6.16
CA GLU A 146 13.78 19.73 5.90
C GLU A 146 14.76 18.57 5.78
N THR A 147 14.49 17.47 6.46
CA THR A 147 15.23 16.21 6.36
C THR A 147 14.30 15.15 5.83
N VAL A 148 14.58 14.64 4.63
CA VAL A 148 13.68 13.72 3.93
C VAL A 148 14.44 12.45 3.53
N PRO A 149 13.96 11.25 3.87
CA PRO A 149 14.52 10.00 3.36
C PRO A 149 14.41 9.92 1.84
N ILE A 150 15.37 9.26 1.19
CA ILE A 150 15.46 9.19 -0.27
C ILE A 150 14.19 8.66 -0.93
N HIS A 151 13.56 7.62 -0.35
CA HIS A 151 12.34 7.05 -0.93
C HIS A 151 11.10 7.92 -0.77
N GLU A 152 11.08 8.78 0.24
CA GLU A 152 10.01 9.76 0.41
C GLU A 152 10.26 10.96 -0.51
N PHE A 153 11.52 11.42 -0.60
CA PHE A 153 11.93 12.48 -1.51
C PHE A 153 11.61 12.17 -2.98
N LEU A 154 11.98 10.98 -3.46
CA LEU A 154 11.74 10.58 -4.84
C LEU A 154 10.25 10.49 -5.16
N ASP A 155 9.43 10.05 -4.21
CA ASP A 155 7.99 9.93 -4.36
C ASP A 155 7.30 11.31 -4.37
N LEU A 156 7.60 12.15 -3.36
CA LEU A 156 7.07 13.52 -3.26
C LEU A 156 7.46 14.38 -4.47
N ALA A 157 8.68 14.20 -4.98
CA ALA A 157 9.16 14.90 -6.17
C ALA A 157 8.69 14.26 -7.49
N LYS A 158 7.89 13.18 -7.44
CA LYS A 158 7.37 12.43 -8.61
C LYS A 158 8.49 11.98 -9.58
N ILE A 159 9.59 11.48 -9.03
CA ILE A 159 10.77 11.06 -9.79
C ILE A 159 10.70 9.55 -10.03
N ASN A 160 10.40 9.19 -11.29
CA ASN A 160 10.37 7.80 -11.73
C ASN A 160 11.75 7.37 -12.26
N LEU A 161 12.31 6.33 -11.66
CA LEU A 161 13.58 5.71 -12.00
C LEU A 161 13.40 4.49 -12.92
N GLY A 162 12.17 4.03 -13.12
CA GLY A 162 11.84 2.78 -13.83
C GLY A 162 11.97 1.54 -12.93
N ILE A 163 11.75 1.70 -11.63
CA ILE A 163 11.89 0.65 -10.61
C ILE A 163 10.51 0.35 -10.02
N CYS A 164 10.07 -0.89 -10.08
CA CYS A 164 8.87 -1.35 -9.40
C CYS A 164 9.16 -1.86 -7.98
N SER A 165 8.09 -1.98 -7.18
CA SER A 165 8.08 -2.63 -5.89
C SER A 165 7.45 -4.02 -6.02
N ASN A 166 8.24 -5.06 -5.84
CA ASN A 166 7.77 -6.44 -5.88
C ASN A 166 7.10 -6.80 -4.56
N VAL A 167 5.83 -7.21 -4.58
CA VAL A 167 5.06 -7.63 -3.41
C VAL A 167 5.51 -9.03 -3.03
N GLU A 168 6.25 -9.08 -1.92
CA GLU A 168 6.85 -10.32 -1.40
C GLU A 168 5.95 -10.99 -0.37
N TYR A 169 5.11 -10.23 0.31
CA TYR A 169 4.22 -10.76 1.35
C TYR A 169 3.01 -9.85 1.53
N VAL A 170 1.86 -10.47 1.73
CA VAL A 170 0.59 -9.83 2.09
C VAL A 170 0.15 -10.35 3.45
N GLY A 171 -0.22 -9.43 4.35
CA GLY A 171 -0.79 -9.76 5.65
C GLY A 171 -1.91 -8.81 6.08
N TYR A 172 -2.62 -9.12 7.15
CA TYR A 172 -3.58 -8.20 7.79
C TYR A 172 -3.27 -7.89 9.27
N THR A 173 -3.73 -6.74 9.75
CA THR A 173 -3.62 -6.34 11.16
C THR A 173 -4.62 -5.25 11.57
N ASN A 174 -4.92 -5.18 12.86
CA ASN A 174 -5.57 -4.05 13.54
C ASN A 174 -4.60 -3.19 14.37
N GLU A 175 -3.31 -3.52 14.41
CA GLU A 175 -2.26 -2.89 15.23
C GLU A 175 -1.00 -2.64 14.37
N PRO A 176 -1.09 -1.79 13.32
CA PRO A 176 0.02 -1.58 12.40
C PRO A 176 1.26 -1.00 13.09
N SER A 177 1.10 -0.27 14.20
CA SER A 177 2.20 0.28 15.00
C SER A 177 3.11 -0.79 15.62
N ARG A 178 2.57 -1.98 15.92
CA ARG A 178 3.33 -3.09 16.53
C ARG A 178 4.00 -3.97 15.48
N ARG A 179 3.44 -4.07 14.27
CA ARG A 179 3.92 -5.00 13.22
C ARG A 179 5.39 -4.81 12.81
N PRO A 180 5.90 -3.59 12.57
CA PRO A 180 7.30 -3.42 12.17
C PRO A 180 8.31 -3.66 13.31
N THR A 181 7.84 -3.77 14.56
CA THR A 181 8.71 -3.76 15.75
C THR A 181 8.71 -5.08 16.52
N ASN A 182 7.71 -5.93 16.29
CA ASN A 182 7.59 -7.21 16.97
C ASN A 182 8.42 -8.29 16.25
N LYS A 183 9.37 -8.91 16.95
CA LYS A 183 10.24 -9.97 16.42
C LYS A 183 9.51 -11.27 16.08
N SER A 184 8.21 -11.36 16.37
CA SER A 184 7.36 -12.53 16.12
C SER A 184 6.79 -12.61 14.70
N HIS A 185 7.10 -11.66 13.82
CA HIS A 185 6.65 -11.72 12.42
C HIS A 185 7.58 -12.59 11.56
N ALA A 186 7.27 -13.88 11.51
CA ALA A 186 7.93 -14.85 10.64
C ALA A 186 8.04 -14.34 9.19
N GLY A 187 6.96 -13.78 8.61
CA GLY A 187 6.97 -13.33 7.22
C GLY A 187 8.01 -12.25 6.90
N LEU A 188 8.26 -11.29 7.80
CA LEU A 188 9.27 -10.26 7.58
C LEU A 188 10.69 -10.79 7.81
N ALA A 189 10.89 -11.65 8.80
CA ALA A 189 12.17 -12.32 9.02
C ALA A 189 12.54 -13.23 7.83
N ASP A 190 11.55 -13.97 7.30
CA ASP A 190 11.71 -14.83 6.14
C ASP A 190 12.09 -14.04 4.89
N ILE A 191 11.47 -12.87 4.67
CA ILE A 191 11.81 -11.96 3.57
C ILE A 191 13.25 -11.48 3.68
N LEU A 192 13.65 -10.95 4.84
CA LEU A 192 14.99 -10.43 5.07
C LEU A 192 16.07 -11.50 4.98
N TYR A 193 15.72 -12.76 5.24
CA TYR A 193 16.62 -13.91 5.08
C TYR A 193 16.73 -14.36 3.61
N LYS A 194 15.61 -14.39 2.88
CA LYS A 194 15.55 -14.94 1.52
C LYS A 194 15.90 -13.95 0.43
N ILE A 195 15.76 -12.64 0.67
CA ILE A 195 16.01 -11.59 -0.31
C ILE A 195 17.27 -10.81 0.07
N SER A 196 18.15 -10.60 -0.91
CA SER A 196 19.40 -9.88 -0.65
C SER A 196 19.16 -8.41 -0.30
N ASN A 197 19.50 -8.05 0.93
CA ASN A 197 19.53 -6.67 1.42
C ASN A 197 20.61 -5.82 0.75
N GLU A 198 21.55 -6.39 0.00
CA GLU A 198 22.58 -5.62 -0.72
C GLU A 198 22.00 -4.92 -1.94
N ASP A 199 21.13 -5.62 -2.67
CA ASP A 199 20.57 -5.18 -3.94
C ASP A 199 19.20 -4.52 -3.77
N ASN A 200 18.51 -4.78 -2.65
CA ASN A 200 17.15 -4.33 -2.41
C ASN A 200 16.99 -3.47 -1.15
N ASP A 201 16.02 -2.56 -1.21
CA ASP A 201 15.39 -1.93 -0.06
C ASP A 201 14.00 -2.55 0.17
N PHE A 202 13.54 -2.55 1.42
CA PHE A 202 12.23 -3.08 1.78
C PHE A 202 11.29 -1.97 2.21
N LEU A 203 10.12 -1.94 1.61
CA LEU A 203 9.06 -1.00 1.94
C LEU A 203 7.86 -1.76 2.50
N ILE A 204 7.22 -1.19 3.52
CA ILE A 204 5.97 -1.70 4.07
C ILE A 204 4.87 -0.71 3.71
N TYR A 205 3.83 -1.21 3.07
CA TYR A 205 2.62 -0.46 2.75
C TYR A 205 1.51 -0.93 3.66
N PHE A 206 0.86 -0.05 4.40
CA PHE A 206 -0.37 -0.34 5.14
C PHE A 206 -1.54 0.27 4.38
N ASN A 207 -2.44 -0.57 3.90
CA ASN A 207 -3.58 -0.17 3.07
C ASN A 207 -4.88 -0.34 3.86
N THR A 208 -5.79 0.63 3.74
CA THR A 208 -7.19 0.51 4.14
C THR A 208 -8.06 0.48 2.89
N PHE A 209 -9.24 -0.13 3.00
CA PHE A 209 -10.14 -0.32 1.87
C PHE A 209 -11.55 0.19 2.19
N CYS A 210 -12.28 0.52 1.14
CA CYS A 210 -13.72 0.66 1.17
C CYS A 210 -14.33 -0.56 0.48
N VAL A 211 -15.26 -1.23 1.17
CA VAL A 211 -15.96 -2.42 0.65
C VAL A 211 -17.41 -2.05 0.45
N ARG A 212 -17.88 -2.15 -0.80
CA ARG A 212 -19.28 -1.90 -1.16
C ARG A 212 -19.94 -3.18 -1.61
N ALA A 213 -21.08 -3.52 -1.02
CA ALA A 213 -21.99 -4.49 -1.57
C ALA A 213 -22.82 -3.81 -2.66
N MET A 214 -22.72 -4.31 -3.89
CA MET A 214 -23.44 -3.81 -5.06
C MET A 214 -24.34 -4.90 -5.60
N GLN A 215 -25.58 -4.55 -5.91
CA GLN A 215 -26.49 -5.45 -6.62
C GLN A 215 -25.95 -5.76 -8.02
N ILE A 216 -26.03 -7.04 -8.44
CA ILE A 216 -25.54 -7.47 -9.76
C ILE A 216 -26.56 -7.13 -10.85
N GLU A 217 -27.84 -7.41 -10.62
CA GLU A 217 -28.94 -7.14 -11.54
C GLU A 217 -30.18 -6.67 -10.78
N SER A 218 -30.91 -5.69 -11.33
CA SER A 218 -32.15 -5.18 -10.74
C SER A 218 -33.31 -5.30 -11.71
N ALA A 219 -34.31 -6.10 -11.34
CA ALA A 219 -35.57 -6.19 -12.07
C ALA A 219 -36.40 -4.89 -11.97
N LEU A 220 -36.07 -3.99 -11.03
CA LEU A 220 -36.85 -2.79 -10.70
C LEU A 220 -36.19 -1.49 -11.18
N GLY A 221 -35.04 -1.56 -11.88
CA GLY A 221 -34.29 -0.38 -12.32
C GLY A 221 -33.64 0.43 -11.18
N ILE A 222 -33.66 -0.08 -9.95
CA ILE A 222 -33.02 0.53 -8.78
C ILE A 222 -31.71 -0.22 -8.51
N ASN A 223 -30.58 0.48 -8.48
CA ASN A 223 -29.29 -0.12 -8.13
C ASN A 223 -28.97 0.15 -6.66
N ILE A 224 -28.87 -0.90 -5.84
CA ILE A 224 -28.52 -0.79 -4.43
C ILE A 224 -27.01 -0.94 -4.25
N VAL A 225 -26.42 0.08 -3.62
CA VAL A 225 -25.02 0.09 -3.20
C VAL A 225 -24.97 0.43 -1.72
N ALA A 226 -24.35 -0.44 -0.92
CA ALA A 226 -24.18 -0.22 0.50
C ALA A 226 -22.72 -0.46 0.92
N GLU A 227 -22.13 0.50 1.63
CA GLU A 227 -20.78 0.33 2.18
C GLU A 227 -20.81 -0.56 3.42
N ASN A 228 -20.03 -1.64 3.43
CA ASN A 228 -19.98 -2.59 4.54
C ASN A 228 -19.56 -1.93 5.86
N GLY A 229 -18.71 -0.92 5.81
CA GLY A 229 -18.39 -0.10 6.99
C GLY A 229 -19.62 0.58 7.60
N LEU A 230 -20.56 1.06 6.78
CA LEU A 230 -21.74 1.76 7.28
C LEU A 230 -22.84 0.81 7.74
N ILE A 231 -23.05 -0.32 7.06
CA ILE A 231 -24.10 -1.29 7.41
C ILE A 231 -23.64 -2.39 8.35
N ASN A 232 -22.32 -2.65 8.41
CA ASN A 232 -21.71 -3.73 9.18
C ASN A 232 -22.33 -5.12 8.91
N GLU A 233 -22.64 -5.42 7.64
CA GLU A 233 -23.15 -6.74 7.21
C GLU A 233 -22.15 -7.83 7.56
N ILE A 234 -20.86 -7.56 7.34
CA ILE A 234 -19.75 -8.39 7.80
C ILE A 234 -18.85 -7.54 8.69
N ASN A 235 -18.43 -8.09 9.84
CA ASN A 235 -17.57 -7.37 10.78
C ASN A 235 -16.17 -7.09 10.22
N ALA A 236 -15.50 -6.07 10.77
CA ALA A 236 -14.21 -5.57 10.28
C ALA A 236 -13.10 -6.64 10.24
N ASP A 237 -13.07 -7.57 11.20
CA ASP A 237 -12.05 -8.62 11.24
C ASP A 237 -12.21 -9.62 10.09
N LYS A 238 -13.43 -10.13 9.89
CA LYS A 238 -13.76 -11.01 8.76
C LYS A 238 -13.55 -10.29 7.42
N GLU A 239 -14.01 -9.04 7.29
CA GLU A 239 -13.78 -8.20 6.11
C GLU A 239 -12.28 -8.14 5.77
N GLY A 240 -11.43 -7.80 6.76
CA GLY A 240 -9.99 -7.73 6.59
C GLY A 240 -9.35 -9.04 6.14
N LYS A 241 -9.73 -10.17 6.77
CA LYS A 241 -9.23 -11.50 6.38
C LYS A 241 -9.58 -11.86 4.94
N ILE A 242 -10.81 -11.56 4.50
CA ILE A 242 -11.24 -11.84 3.13
C ILE A 242 -10.41 -11.04 2.13
N ILE A 243 -10.22 -9.74 2.40
CA ILE A 243 -9.42 -8.86 1.53
C ILE A 243 -7.96 -9.35 1.47
N GLU A 244 -7.37 -9.71 2.62
CA GLU A 244 -6.01 -10.28 2.68
C GLU A 244 -5.89 -11.50 1.76
N LYS A 245 -6.81 -12.47 1.89
CA LYS A 245 -6.77 -13.69 1.07
C LYS A 245 -6.90 -13.39 -0.41
N CYS A 246 -7.74 -12.44 -0.79
CA CYS A 246 -7.86 -12.00 -2.18
C CYS A 246 -6.51 -11.50 -2.73
N PHE A 247 -5.76 -10.70 -1.96
CA PHE A 247 -4.45 -10.20 -2.37
C PHE A 247 -3.35 -11.26 -2.31
N ILE A 248 -3.34 -12.16 -1.33
CA ILE A 248 -2.42 -13.31 -1.26
C ILE A 248 -2.56 -14.12 -2.55
N SER A 249 -3.78 -14.51 -2.92
CA SER A 249 -4.00 -15.33 -4.12
C SER A 249 -3.79 -14.55 -5.43
N TYR A 250 -4.01 -13.23 -5.45
CA TYR A 250 -3.76 -12.41 -6.64
C TYR A 250 -2.27 -12.25 -6.95
N PHE A 251 -1.50 -11.81 -5.96
CA PHE A 251 -0.05 -11.60 -6.10
C PHE A 251 0.70 -12.93 -6.10
N ASP A 252 0.24 -13.94 -5.37
CA ASP A 252 0.79 -15.30 -5.38
C ASP A 252 2.31 -15.31 -5.22
N SER A 253 2.79 -14.66 -4.15
CA SER A 253 4.23 -14.54 -3.88
C SER A 253 4.80 -15.87 -3.39
N ASN A 254 5.95 -16.27 -3.94
CA ASN A 254 6.65 -17.51 -3.58
C ASN A 254 7.00 -17.58 -2.09
N LEU A 255 7.17 -16.43 -1.42
CA LEU A 255 7.52 -16.43 0.01
C LEU A 255 6.37 -16.86 0.91
N GLN A 256 5.13 -16.95 0.39
CA GLN A 256 3.97 -17.48 1.09
C GLN A 256 3.57 -18.88 0.60
N ASP A 257 4.37 -19.55 -0.24
CA ASP A 257 4.06 -20.86 -0.82
C ASP A 257 3.81 -21.96 0.22
N ASN A 258 4.55 -21.93 1.33
CA ASN A 258 4.41 -22.92 2.42
C ASN A 258 2.98 -22.97 2.98
N ASN A 259 2.25 -21.86 2.95
CA ASN A 259 0.89 -21.77 3.46
C ASN A 259 -0.17 -21.79 2.35
N LYS A 260 0.22 -21.80 1.06
CA LYS A 260 -0.66 -21.56 -0.10
C LYS A 260 -1.95 -22.39 -0.07
N LYS A 261 -1.87 -23.70 0.22
CA LYS A 261 -3.06 -24.57 0.31
C LYS A 261 -4.02 -24.16 1.44
N SER A 262 -3.47 -23.75 2.58
CA SER A 262 -4.26 -23.27 3.72
C SER A 262 -4.92 -21.93 3.39
N GLU A 263 -4.18 -21.02 2.75
CA GLU A 263 -4.67 -19.72 2.29
C GLU A 263 -5.81 -19.85 1.27
N GLU A 264 -5.65 -20.74 0.29
CA GLU A 264 -6.67 -21.05 -0.72
C GLU A 264 -7.92 -21.69 -0.10
N GLY A 265 -7.74 -22.67 0.80
CA GLY A 265 -8.85 -23.27 1.54
C GLY A 265 -9.61 -22.25 2.40
N SER A 266 -8.90 -21.32 3.04
CA SER A 266 -9.52 -20.22 3.78
C SER A 266 -10.31 -19.28 2.86
N LEU A 267 -9.76 -18.92 1.69
CA LEU A 267 -10.46 -18.10 0.71
C LEU A 267 -11.72 -18.80 0.17
N LYS A 268 -11.64 -20.10 -0.13
CA LYS A 268 -12.79 -20.92 -0.54
C LYS A 268 -13.90 -20.89 0.50
N ASN A 269 -13.56 -21.14 1.77
CA ASN A 269 -14.54 -21.13 2.87
C ASN A 269 -15.18 -19.74 3.04
N ASN A 270 -14.38 -18.68 2.90
CA ASN A 270 -14.88 -17.32 2.94
C ASN A 270 -15.87 -17.03 1.81
N LEU A 271 -15.57 -17.41 0.57
CA LEU A 271 -16.46 -17.22 -0.58
C LEU A 271 -17.75 -18.04 -0.46
N PHE A 272 -17.66 -19.26 0.10
CA PHE A 272 -18.84 -20.08 0.38
C PHE A 272 -19.77 -19.37 1.38
N MET A 273 -19.20 -18.91 2.50
CA MET A 273 -19.93 -18.15 3.53
C MET A 273 -20.55 -16.86 2.97
N LEU A 274 -19.80 -16.09 2.18
CA LEU A 274 -20.31 -14.90 1.49
C LEU A 274 -21.55 -15.22 0.63
N LYS A 275 -21.50 -16.31 -0.14
CA LYS A 275 -22.60 -16.72 -1.00
C LYS A 275 -23.80 -17.22 -0.19
N SER A 276 -23.57 -18.09 0.80
CA SER A 276 -24.66 -18.76 1.53
C SER A 276 -25.35 -17.86 2.55
N GLU A 277 -24.60 -17.02 3.26
CA GLU A 277 -25.14 -16.19 4.36
C GLU A 277 -25.56 -14.79 3.91
N PHE A 278 -24.87 -14.24 2.90
CA PHE A 278 -25.04 -12.84 2.51
C PHE A 278 -25.48 -12.65 1.05
N ASN A 279 -25.63 -13.75 0.30
CA ASN A 279 -25.92 -13.74 -1.13
C ASN A 279 -24.93 -12.86 -1.94
N ILE A 280 -23.65 -12.95 -1.56
CA ILE A 280 -22.54 -12.29 -2.25
C ILE A 280 -21.80 -13.34 -3.08
N SER A 281 -21.98 -13.31 -4.39
CA SER A 281 -21.49 -14.34 -5.30
C SER A 281 -20.09 -14.07 -5.86
N LYS A 282 -19.61 -12.82 -5.77
CA LYS A 282 -18.37 -12.36 -6.40
C LYS A 282 -17.71 -11.23 -5.61
N ILE A 283 -16.39 -11.15 -5.67
CA ILE A 283 -15.59 -10.03 -5.19
C ILE A 283 -14.83 -9.41 -6.37
N ASP A 284 -15.02 -8.13 -6.62
CA ASP A 284 -14.22 -7.33 -7.55
C ASP A 284 -13.27 -6.41 -6.76
N VAL A 285 -11.99 -6.45 -7.07
CA VAL A 285 -10.95 -5.66 -6.41
C VAL A 285 -10.38 -4.63 -7.37
N TYR A 286 -10.30 -3.40 -6.88
CA TYR A 286 -9.82 -2.20 -7.56
C TYR A 286 -8.72 -1.56 -6.72
N TYR A 287 -7.49 -1.93 -7.01
CA TYR A 287 -6.32 -1.35 -6.36
C TYR A 287 -5.63 -0.41 -7.35
N ASN A 288 -5.93 0.89 -7.24
CA ASN A 288 -5.38 1.97 -8.05
C ASN A 288 -5.05 3.16 -7.14
N GLN A 289 -4.08 3.98 -7.54
CA GLN A 289 -3.70 5.22 -6.89
C GLN A 289 -3.76 6.41 -7.84
N ILE A 290 -4.23 7.55 -7.33
CA ILE A 290 -4.36 8.79 -8.11
C ILE A 290 -2.98 9.36 -8.54
N ASN A 291 -1.94 9.11 -7.75
CA ASN A 291 -0.58 9.61 -8.02
C ASN A 291 0.34 8.48 -8.46
N GLU A 292 0.38 8.22 -9.76
CA GLU A 292 1.25 7.18 -10.33
C GLU A 292 2.74 7.54 -10.21
N THR A 293 3.46 6.79 -9.37
CA THR A 293 4.93 6.85 -9.26
C THR A 293 5.52 5.44 -9.24
N ASP A 294 6.84 5.32 -9.37
CA ASP A 294 7.58 4.08 -9.12
C ASP A 294 7.33 3.47 -7.71
N TYR A 295 6.71 4.19 -6.77
CA TYR A 295 6.35 3.68 -5.45
C TYR A 295 4.94 3.09 -5.39
N THR A 296 4.16 3.24 -6.46
CA THR A 296 2.82 2.69 -6.63
C THR A 296 2.78 1.60 -7.71
N LEU A 297 3.91 1.41 -8.40
CA LEU A 297 4.11 0.39 -9.41
C LEU A 297 4.44 -0.95 -8.74
N PHE A 298 3.44 -1.82 -8.59
CA PHE A 298 3.59 -3.11 -7.91
C PHE A 298 3.70 -4.27 -8.90
N SER A 299 4.52 -5.25 -8.53
CA SER A 299 4.65 -6.53 -9.25
C SER A 299 4.64 -7.70 -8.26
N SER A 300 4.62 -8.91 -8.79
CA SER A 300 4.99 -10.14 -8.10
C SER A 300 5.52 -11.14 -9.12
N ASN A 301 5.84 -12.36 -8.69
CA ASN A 301 6.22 -13.43 -9.64
C ASN A 301 5.07 -13.81 -10.59
N SER A 302 3.81 -13.63 -10.14
CA SER A 302 2.61 -13.97 -10.89
C SER A 302 1.91 -12.77 -11.53
N VAL A 303 2.39 -11.54 -11.25
CA VAL A 303 1.77 -10.28 -11.69
C VAL A 303 2.83 -9.32 -12.21
N ARG A 304 2.72 -8.93 -13.49
CA ARG A 304 3.60 -7.91 -14.08
C ARG A 304 3.47 -6.56 -13.36
N ALA A 305 4.53 -5.75 -13.43
CA ALA A 305 4.55 -4.41 -12.85
C ALA A 305 3.43 -3.52 -13.41
N MET A 306 2.52 -3.05 -12.56
CA MET A 306 1.40 -2.16 -12.92
C MET A 306 1.11 -1.17 -11.78
N ASN A 307 0.59 0.02 -12.11
CA ASN A 307 0.07 0.97 -11.11
C ASN A 307 -1.38 0.63 -10.72
N GLU A 308 -2.09 -0.03 -11.63
CA GLU A 308 -3.49 -0.41 -11.47
C GLU A 308 -3.62 -1.93 -11.47
N HIS A 309 -4.24 -2.48 -10.43
CA HIS A 309 -4.52 -3.90 -10.30
C HIS A 309 -6.03 -4.11 -10.19
N TYR A 310 -6.59 -4.75 -11.21
CA TYR A 310 -8.00 -5.12 -11.27
C TYR A 310 -8.14 -6.62 -11.39
N PHE A 311 -8.90 -7.21 -10.48
CA PHE A 311 -9.17 -8.64 -10.53
C PHE A 311 -10.50 -8.97 -9.85
N SER A 312 -11.05 -10.10 -10.26
CA SER A 312 -12.25 -10.68 -9.69
C SER A 312 -11.94 -12.01 -9.04
N VAL A 313 -12.57 -12.28 -7.89
CA VAL A 313 -12.50 -13.54 -7.16
C VAL A 313 -13.91 -14.12 -7.04
N SER A 314 -14.07 -15.39 -7.41
CA SER A 314 -15.37 -16.10 -7.36
C SER A 314 -15.17 -17.59 -7.16
N LEU A 315 -16.23 -18.29 -6.76
CA LEU A 315 -16.28 -19.76 -6.81
C LEU A 315 -16.91 -20.23 -8.13
N ILE A 316 -16.21 -21.11 -8.83
CA ILE A 316 -16.72 -21.83 -10.01
C ILE A 316 -16.43 -23.32 -9.77
N ASP A 317 -17.46 -24.15 -9.81
CA ASP A 317 -17.37 -25.60 -9.53
C ASP A 317 -16.58 -25.90 -8.24
N ASP A 318 -16.90 -25.18 -7.17
CA ASP A 318 -16.23 -25.24 -5.86
C ASP A 318 -14.73 -24.88 -5.86
N ASN A 319 -14.19 -24.35 -6.93
CA ASN A 319 -12.81 -23.89 -7.02
C ASN A 319 -12.73 -22.37 -6.98
N VAL A 320 -11.71 -21.85 -6.31
CA VAL A 320 -11.42 -20.41 -6.29
C VAL A 320 -10.87 -20.03 -7.65
N VAL A 321 -11.54 -19.10 -8.33
CA VAL A 321 -11.10 -18.58 -9.63
C VAL A 321 -10.77 -17.10 -9.50
N ILE A 322 -9.57 -16.74 -9.97
CA ILE A 322 -9.10 -15.35 -10.04
C ILE A 322 -9.01 -14.93 -11.49
N LYS A 323 -9.89 -14.02 -11.90
CA LYS A 323 -9.86 -13.41 -13.24
C LYS A 323 -9.16 -12.07 -13.15
N ARG A 324 -7.97 -11.97 -13.75
CA ARG A 324 -7.24 -10.71 -13.87
C ARG A 324 -7.86 -9.92 -15.03
N ASN A 325 -8.45 -8.77 -14.74
CA ASN A 325 -9.18 -7.99 -15.73
C ASN A 325 -8.28 -6.88 -16.27
N ILE A 326 -8.34 -6.63 -17.58
CA ILE A 326 -7.81 -5.40 -18.17
C ILE A 326 -8.92 -4.36 -18.03
N LYS A 327 -8.82 -3.52 -16.99
CA LYS A 327 -9.62 -2.31 -16.72
C LYS A 327 -11.12 -2.45 -17.00
N PRO A 328 -11.99 -2.65 -15.99
CA PRO A 328 -13.42 -2.63 -16.24
C PRO A 328 -13.87 -1.21 -16.59
N LEU A 329 -14.85 -1.13 -17.48
CA LEU A 329 -15.64 0.08 -17.72
C LEU A 329 -16.37 0.42 -16.42
N ILE A 330 -15.74 1.16 -15.54
CA ILE A 330 -16.49 1.96 -14.57
C ILE A 330 -17.01 3.13 -15.40
N SER A 331 -18.24 3.03 -15.88
CA SER A 331 -18.98 4.19 -16.33
C SER A 331 -19.08 5.12 -15.12
N ASN A 332 -18.27 6.17 -15.13
CA ASN A 332 -18.49 7.31 -14.26
C ASN A 332 -19.74 8.01 -14.77
N GLU A 333 -20.89 7.67 -14.19
CA GLU A 333 -22.07 8.55 -14.14
C GLU A 333 -22.54 8.66 -12.69
#